data_AF-A0A0D0QCM2-F1
#
_entry.id   AF-A0A0D0QCM2-F1
#
_cell.length_a   1.000
_cell.length_b   1.000
_cell.length_c   1.000
_cell.angle_alpha   90.00
_cell.angle_beta   90.00
_cell.angle_gamma   90.00
#
_symmetry.space_group_name_H-M   'P 1'
#
loop_
_entity.id
_entity.type
_entity.pdbx_description
1 polymer ?
#
loop_
_entity_poly.entity_id
_entity_poly.type
_entity_poly.pdbx_seq_one_letter_code
_entity_poly.pdbx_strand_id
1 'polypeptide(L)'
;MDGARAWLGEIDPRIWQAVIAGLFLAMGWIVNGWQNRRAAARAKAERLRDLHRAIFAEIETNLANLWDVDALNAYGAEMRARMEADETFVPFIPRERHDRLFDTIVADLSVLPRVTIDPIVKYYAQVGSIAAIAEDMRGEGFRALPQARRIPMYEDYIQMKVQALEYGRVANHLIRVFAADGKAAAEAEATRLSSPSAGRSVP
;
A
#
# COMPACT_ATOMS: atom_id res chain seq x y z
N MET A 1 34.14 -31.08 56.70
CA MET A 1 33.39 -30.38 55.64
C MET A 1 32.21 -31.26 55.24
N ASP A 2 31.32 -31.57 56.18
CA ASP A 2 30.41 -32.73 56.05
C ASP A 2 28.93 -32.39 56.26
N GLY A 3 28.60 -31.15 56.64
CA GLY A 3 27.22 -30.72 56.87
C GLY A 3 26.41 -30.41 55.60
N ALA A 4 27.08 -30.11 54.47
CA ALA A 4 26.41 -29.83 53.21
C ALA A 4 25.92 -31.08 52.47
N ARG A 5 26.46 -32.26 52.80
CA ARG A 5 26.08 -33.54 52.17
C ARG A 5 24.90 -34.24 52.86
N ALA A 6 24.68 -33.99 54.16
CA ALA A 6 23.54 -34.54 54.90
C ALA A 6 22.20 -33.91 54.52
N TRP A 7 22.18 -32.60 54.23
CA TRP A 7 20.96 -31.85 53.85
C TRP A 7 20.36 -32.25 52.49
N LEU A 8 21.13 -32.88 51.61
CA LEU A 8 20.64 -33.36 50.31
C LEU A 8 20.12 -34.82 50.37
N GLY A 9 20.46 -35.57 51.42
CA GLY A 9 20.11 -36.99 51.57
C GLY A 9 18.73 -37.25 52.21
N GLU A 10 18.17 -36.28 52.95
CA GLU A 10 16.86 -36.40 53.64
C GLU A 10 15.74 -35.60 52.97
N ILE A 11 15.93 -35.11 51.73
CA ILE A 11 14.82 -34.47 51.00
C ILE A 11 13.84 -35.56 50.58
N ASP A 12 12.61 -35.49 51.12
CA ASP A 12 11.50 -36.39 50.76
C ASP A 12 11.41 -36.53 49.23
N PRO A 13 11.47 -37.76 48.67
CA PRO A 13 11.32 -38.02 47.25
C PRO A 13 10.12 -37.30 46.61
N ARG A 14 9.05 -37.05 47.37
CA ARG A 14 7.86 -36.30 46.93
C ARG A 14 8.15 -34.82 46.66
N ILE A 15 9.03 -34.19 47.45
CA ILE A 15 9.46 -32.79 47.23
C ILE A 15 10.26 -32.70 45.94
N TRP A 16 11.19 -33.64 45.72
CA TRP A 16 11.94 -33.72 44.46
C TRP A 16 11.02 -33.96 43.25
N GLN A 17 10.01 -34.82 43.38
CA GLN A 17 9.01 -35.04 42.33
C GLN A 17 8.20 -33.77 42.03
N ALA A 18 7.76 -33.03 43.05
CA ALA A 18 7.03 -31.78 42.87
C ALA A 18 7.88 -30.69 42.20
N VAL A 19 9.16 -30.59 42.58
CA VAL A 19 10.12 -29.65 41.95
C VAL A 19 10.34 -30.01 40.49
N ILE A 20 10.56 -31.30 40.17
CA ILE A 20 10.73 -31.77 38.80
C ILE A 20 9.45 -31.53 38.00
N ALA A 21 8.29 -31.89 38.53
CA ALA A 21 7.00 -31.66 37.87
C ALA A 21 6.75 -30.17 37.60
N GLY A 22 7.03 -29.30 38.58
CA GLY A 22 6.94 -27.84 38.42
C GLY A 22 7.89 -27.30 37.34
N LEU A 23 9.13 -27.80 37.28
CA LEU A 23 10.10 -27.43 36.26
C LEU A 23 9.64 -27.85 34.86
N PHE A 24 9.15 -29.09 34.71
CA PHE A 24 8.60 -29.58 33.44
C PHE A 24 7.43 -28.73 32.95
N LEU A 25 6.52 -28.35 33.87
CA LEU A 25 5.36 -27.54 33.56
C LEU A 25 5.75 -26.11 33.16
N ALA A 26 6.69 -25.49 33.89
CA ALA A 26 7.23 -24.18 33.54
C ALA A 26 7.96 -24.20 32.17
N MET A 27 8.74 -25.24 31.90
CA MET A 27 9.43 -25.40 30.61
C MET A 27 8.44 -25.59 29.46
N GLY A 28 7.35 -26.34 29.68
CA GLY A 28 6.25 -26.48 28.72
C GLY A 28 5.62 -25.14 28.34
N TRP A 29 5.39 -24.25 29.31
CA TRP A 29 4.88 -22.90 29.05
C TRP A 29 5.85 -22.02 28.27
N ILE A 30 7.14 -22.08 28.57
CA ILE A 30 8.18 -21.33 27.85
C ILE A 30 8.24 -21.78 26.39
N VAL A 31 8.27 -23.09 26.14
CA VAL A 31 8.31 -23.67 24.80
C VAL A 31 7.03 -23.34 24.04
N ASN A 32 5.85 -23.52 24.65
CA ASN A 32 4.57 -23.18 24.04
C ASN A 32 4.50 -21.68 23.69
N GLY A 33 4.89 -20.79 24.61
CA GLY A 33 4.94 -19.35 24.36
C GLY A 33 5.90 -18.97 23.24
N TRP A 34 7.05 -19.64 23.15
CA TRP A 34 8.00 -19.44 22.05
C TRP A 34 7.46 -19.93 20.70
N GLN A 35 6.84 -21.11 20.66
CA GLN A 35 6.20 -21.65 19.47
C GLN A 35 5.06 -20.74 18.99
N ASN A 36 4.21 -20.27 19.90
CA ASN A 36 3.11 -19.36 19.59
C ASN A 36 3.60 -18.03 19.02
N ARG A 37 4.66 -17.44 19.59
CA ARG A 37 5.29 -16.22 19.05
C ARG A 37 5.87 -16.43 17.65
N ARG A 38 6.52 -17.58 17.42
CA ARG A 38 7.11 -17.91 16.11
C ARG A 38 6.04 -18.16 15.05
N ALA A 39 4.95 -18.84 15.41
CA ALA A 39 3.79 -19.04 14.54
C ALA A 39 3.11 -17.71 14.19
N ALA A 40 2.88 -16.85 15.18
CA ALA A 40 2.30 -15.52 14.97
C ALA A 40 3.17 -14.64 14.04
N ALA A 41 4.49 -14.66 14.22
CA ALA A 41 5.41 -13.93 13.35
C ALA A 41 5.38 -14.43 11.89
N ARG A 42 5.31 -15.76 11.69
CA ARG A 42 5.17 -16.36 10.35
C ARG A 42 3.85 -15.97 9.69
N ALA A 43 2.73 -16.09 10.40
CA ALA A 43 1.42 -15.72 9.90
C ALA A 43 1.37 -14.23 9.50
N LYS A 44 1.98 -13.35 10.29
CA LYS A 44 2.10 -11.93 9.93
C LYS A 44 2.92 -11.71 8.66
N ALA A 45 4.03 -12.43 8.49
CA ALA A 45 4.88 -12.33 7.31
C ALA A 45 4.19 -12.88 6.04
N GLU A 46 3.48 -14.00 6.15
CA GLU A 46 2.67 -14.57 5.06
C GLU A 46 1.57 -13.60 4.64
N ARG A 47 0.80 -13.07 5.60
CA ARG A 47 -0.25 -12.08 5.33
C ARG A 47 0.31 -10.82 4.68
N LEU A 48 1.44 -10.31 5.17
CA LEU A 48 2.11 -9.15 4.56
C LEU A 48 2.46 -9.41 3.09
N ARG A 49 3.07 -10.56 2.80
CA ARG A 49 3.45 -10.94 1.43
C ARG A 49 2.23 -11.06 0.52
N ASP A 50 1.17 -11.69 1.00
CA ASP A 50 -0.04 -11.91 0.20
C ASP A 50 -0.77 -10.58 -0.07
N LEU A 51 -0.80 -9.68 0.91
CA LEU A 51 -1.31 -8.31 0.74
C LEU A 51 -0.47 -7.52 -0.26
N HIS A 52 0.86 -7.50 -0.13
CA HIS A 52 1.75 -6.84 -1.09
C HIS A 52 1.57 -7.37 -2.50
N ARG A 53 1.45 -8.70 -2.66
CA ARG A 53 1.21 -9.32 -3.97
C ARG A 53 -0.14 -8.89 -4.57
N ALA A 54 -1.20 -8.90 -3.77
CA ALA A 54 -2.54 -8.55 -4.23
C ALA A 54 -2.64 -7.06 -4.62
N ILE A 55 -2.13 -6.17 -3.77
CA ILE A 55 -2.09 -4.72 -4.04
C ILE A 55 -1.22 -4.43 -5.26
N PHE A 56 -0.03 -5.03 -5.35
CA PHE A 56 0.87 -4.84 -6.48
C PHE A 56 0.18 -5.19 -7.82
N ALA A 57 -0.48 -6.36 -7.88
CA ALA A 57 -1.16 -6.82 -9.08
C ALA A 57 -2.36 -5.94 -9.46
N GLU A 58 -3.13 -5.45 -8.48
CA GLU A 58 -4.24 -4.53 -8.74
C GLU A 58 -3.73 -3.18 -9.28
N ILE A 59 -2.74 -2.58 -8.62
CA ILE A 59 -2.14 -1.31 -9.07
C ILE A 59 -1.55 -1.51 -10.47
N GLU A 60 -0.81 -2.59 -10.71
CA GLU A 60 -0.23 -2.88 -12.03
C GLU A 60 -1.30 -3.02 -13.11
N THR A 61 -2.40 -3.70 -12.83
CA THR A 61 -3.53 -3.85 -13.76
C THR A 61 -4.17 -2.50 -14.06
N ASN A 62 -4.37 -1.65 -13.05
CA ASN A 62 -4.91 -0.31 -13.24
C ASN A 62 -3.95 0.56 -14.07
N LEU A 63 -2.65 0.54 -13.75
CA LEU A 63 -1.62 1.26 -14.48
C LEU A 63 -1.50 0.80 -15.93
N ALA A 64 -1.71 -0.47 -16.24
CA ALA A 64 -1.71 -0.98 -17.61
C ALA A 64 -2.94 -0.51 -18.41
N ASN A 65 -4.06 -0.24 -17.73
CA ASN A 65 -5.25 0.35 -18.35
C ASN A 65 -5.13 1.88 -18.53
N LEU A 66 -4.35 2.53 -17.68
CA LEU A 66 -3.95 3.92 -17.87
C LEU A 66 -2.91 3.97 -19.01
N TRP A 67 -3.12 4.84 -20.00
CA TRP A 67 -2.07 5.12 -20.98
C TRP A 67 -0.82 5.66 -20.28
N ASP A 68 0.34 5.69 -20.95
CA ASP A 68 1.50 6.35 -20.39
C ASP A 68 1.30 7.89 -20.29
N VAL A 69 2.25 8.56 -19.63
CA VAL A 69 2.17 10.00 -19.35
C VAL A 69 2.12 10.81 -20.65
N ASP A 70 2.91 10.44 -21.65
CA ASP A 70 2.98 11.16 -22.93
C ASP A 70 1.67 11.02 -23.70
N ALA A 71 1.09 9.82 -23.73
CA ALA A 71 -0.21 9.57 -24.35
C ALA A 71 -1.36 10.29 -23.63
N LEU A 72 -1.37 10.34 -22.29
CA LEU A 72 -2.35 11.12 -21.54
C LEU A 72 -2.24 12.62 -21.82
N ASN A 73 -1.02 13.16 -21.87
CA ASN A 73 -0.77 14.56 -22.17
C ASN A 73 -1.16 14.89 -23.62
N ALA A 74 -0.82 14.05 -24.58
CA ALA A 74 -1.21 14.21 -25.97
C ALA A 74 -2.73 14.19 -26.14
N TYR A 75 -3.40 13.23 -25.50
CA TYR A 75 -4.87 13.15 -25.49
C TYR A 75 -5.52 14.38 -24.85
N GLY A 76 -4.98 14.86 -23.73
CA GLY A 76 -5.43 16.09 -23.08
C GLY A 76 -5.28 17.32 -23.98
N ALA A 77 -4.15 17.45 -24.67
CA ALA A 77 -3.90 18.54 -25.60
C ALA A 77 -4.83 18.50 -26.83
N GLU A 78 -5.08 17.31 -27.38
CA GLU A 78 -6.04 17.13 -28.47
C GLU A 78 -7.45 17.52 -28.03
N MET A 79 -7.91 17.04 -26.86
CA MET A 79 -9.25 17.37 -26.36
C MET A 79 -9.40 18.86 -26.09
N ARG A 80 -8.38 19.50 -25.51
CA ARG A 80 -8.31 20.95 -25.30
C ARG A 80 -8.48 21.70 -26.62
N ALA A 81 -7.75 21.31 -27.67
CA ALA A 81 -7.88 21.96 -28.98
C ALA A 81 -9.30 21.83 -29.55
N ARG A 82 -9.96 20.67 -29.37
CA ARG A 82 -11.37 20.47 -29.78
C ARG A 82 -12.33 21.35 -28.96
N MET A 83 -12.09 21.46 -27.66
CA MET A 83 -12.85 22.34 -26.79
C MET A 83 -12.67 23.82 -27.16
N GLU A 84 -11.47 24.26 -27.51
CA GLU A 84 -11.20 25.64 -27.96
C GLU A 84 -11.86 25.95 -29.30
N ALA A 85 -11.98 24.95 -30.20
CA ALA A 85 -12.57 25.13 -31.53
C ALA A 85 -14.10 25.17 -31.55
N ASP A 86 -14.78 24.64 -30.53
CA ASP A 86 -16.24 24.57 -30.44
C ASP A 86 -16.72 24.89 -29.02
N GLU A 87 -17.36 26.06 -28.85
CA GLU A 87 -17.89 26.53 -27.57
C GLU A 87 -19.01 25.64 -27.00
N THR A 88 -19.66 24.84 -27.83
CA THR A 88 -20.73 23.91 -27.44
C THR A 88 -20.22 22.50 -27.17
N PHE A 89 -18.96 22.22 -27.48
CA PHE A 89 -18.37 20.90 -27.29
C PHE A 89 -18.26 20.55 -25.81
N VAL A 90 -18.78 19.38 -25.46
CA VAL A 90 -18.70 18.79 -24.12
C VAL A 90 -17.93 17.47 -24.21
N PRO A 91 -16.77 17.34 -23.55
CA PRO A 91 -16.01 16.10 -23.58
C PRO A 91 -16.77 14.96 -22.89
N PHE A 92 -16.68 13.77 -23.46
CA PHE A 92 -17.19 12.57 -22.80
C PHE A 92 -16.24 12.13 -21.69
N ILE A 93 -16.75 12.08 -20.45
CA ILE A 93 -15.99 11.63 -19.29
C ILE A 93 -16.41 10.18 -18.96
N PRO A 94 -15.55 9.18 -19.24
CA PRO A 94 -15.88 7.78 -19.00
C PRO A 94 -16.03 7.52 -17.50
N ARG A 95 -16.99 6.65 -17.16
CA ARG A 95 -17.06 6.11 -15.80
C ARG A 95 -16.08 4.95 -15.71
N GLU A 96 -14.95 5.20 -15.08
CA GLU A 96 -13.96 4.16 -14.80
C GLU A 96 -14.34 3.49 -13.48
N ARG A 97 -14.44 2.16 -13.48
CA ARG A 97 -14.71 1.40 -12.25
C ARG A 97 -13.39 0.96 -11.66
N HIS A 98 -12.89 1.78 -10.75
CA HIS A 98 -11.75 1.45 -9.92
C HIS A 98 -12.26 0.93 -8.58
N ASP A 99 -11.46 0.13 -7.88
CA ASP A 99 -11.63 -0.14 -6.44
C ASP A 99 -12.64 -1.25 -6.06
N ARG A 100 -12.26 -2.51 -6.28
CA ARG A 100 -12.87 -3.63 -5.53
C ARG A 100 -11.98 -4.13 -4.40
N LEU A 101 -10.66 -4.01 -4.53
CA LEU A 101 -9.75 -4.66 -3.59
C LEU A 101 -9.33 -3.72 -2.44
N PHE A 102 -9.10 -2.42 -2.71
CA PHE A 102 -8.67 -1.50 -1.65
C PHE A 102 -9.66 -1.43 -0.50
N ASP A 103 -10.95 -1.15 -0.77
CA ASP A 103 -12.02 -1.13 0.23
C ASP A 103 -12.12 -2.44 1.03
N THR A 104 -11.79 -3.56 0.38
CA THR A 104 -11.76 -4.89 1.00
C THR A 104 -10.51 -5.09 1.88
N ILE A 105 -9.40 -4.42 1.56
CA ILE A 105 -8.09 -4.56 2.22
C ILE A 105 -7.86 -3.47 3.29
N VAL A 106 -8.68 -2.40 3.36
CA VAL A 106 -8.50 -1.32 4.36
C VAL A 106 -8.40 -1.86 5.80
N ALA A 107 -9.19 -2.88 6.15
CA ALA A 107 -9.15 -3.51 7.47
C ALA A 107 -7.80 -4.17 7.81
N ASP A 108 -7.02 -4.50 6.77
CA ASP A 108 -5.78 -5.26 6.85
C ASP A 108 -4.53 -4.38 6.74
N LEU A 109 -4.71 -3.08 6.49
CA LEU A 109 -3.62 -2.09 6.35
C LEU A 109 -2.71 -2.03 7.59
N SER A 110 -3.21 -2.40 8.77
CA SER A 110 -2.44 -2.42 10.03
C SER A 110 -1.18 -3.31 9.99
N VAL A 111 -1.12 -4.26 9.05
CA VAL A 111 0.05 -5.15 8.87
C VAL A 111 1.11 -4.52 7.98
N LEU A 112 0.75 -3.55 7.15
CA LEU A 112 1.66 -2.93 6.18
C LEU A 112 2.73 -2.05 6.86
N PRO A 113 4.00 -2.16 6.45
CA PRO A 113 5.04 -1.21 6.81
C PRO A 113 4.73 0.20 6.32
N ARG A 114 5.14 1.20 7.09
CA ARG A 114 4.97 2.63 6.74
C ARG A 114 5.49 2.98 5.35
N VAL A 115 6.67 2.45 5.01
CA VAL A 115 7.32 2.71 3.71
C VAL A 115 6.49 2.28 2.50
N THR A 116 5.62 1.28 2.66
CA THR A 116 4.71 0.83 1.59
C THR A 116 3.30 1.36 1.73
N ILE A 117 2.77 1.54 2.94
CA ILE A 117 1.39 2.02 3.12
C ILE A 117 1.21 3.46 2.64
N ASP A 118 2.17 4.35 2.90
CA ASP A 118 2.07 5.77 2.53
C ASP A 118 1.90 5.97 1.01
N PRO A 119 2.73 5.39 0.12
CA PRO A 119 2.54 5.52 -1.32
C PRO A 119 1.29 4.78 -1.84
N ILE A 120 0.92 3.65 -1.23
CA ILE A 120 -0.33 2.93 -1.56
C ILE A 120 -1.55 3.82 -1.29
N VAL A 121 -1.61 4.43 -0.11
CA VAL A 121 -2.72 5.33 0.27
C VAL A 121 -2.77 6.56 -0.64
N LYS A 122 -1.62 7.15 -0.99
CA LYS A 122 -1.56 8.26 -1.96
C LYS A 122 -2.17 7.87 -3.31
N TYR A 123 -1.83 6.69 -3.82
CA TYR A 123 -2.39 6.18 -5.07
C TYR A 123 -3.92 6.06 -5.01
N TYR A 124 -4.47 5.35 -4.02
CA TYR A 124 -5.92 5.14 -3.94
C TYR A 124 -6.68 6.43 -3.60
N ALA A 125 -6.12 7.31 -2.78
CA ALA A 125 -6.71 8.63 -2.53
C ALA A 125 -6.80 9.46 -3.84
N GLN A 126 -5.79 9.36 -4.71
CA GLN A 126 -5.81 10.02 -6.00
C GLN A 126 -6.85 9.42 -6.94
N VAL A 127 -6.95 8.09 -7.00
CA VAL A 127 -7.99 7.38 -7.78
C VAL A 127 -9.39 7.78 -7.33
N GLY A 128 -9.65 7.81 -6.02
CA GLY A 128 -10.93 8.28 -5.47
C GLY A 128 -11.21 9.74 -5.81
N SER A 129 -10.19 10.61 -5.80
CA SER A 129 -10.33 12.01 -6.21
C SER A 129 -10.67 12.14 -7.70
N ILE A 130 -10.07 11.32 -8.56
CA ILE A 130 -10.38 11.25 -10.00
C ILE A 130 -11.83 10.79 -10.22
N ALA A 131 -12.29 9.79 -9.46
CA ALA A 131 -13.65 9.30 -9.55
C ALA A 131 -14.68 10.38 -9.16
N ALA A 132 -14.39 11.14 -8.10
CA ALA A 132 -15.24 12.24 -7.65
C ALA A 132 -15.36 13.36 -8.71
N ILE A 133 -14.22 13.87 -9.22
CA ILE A 133 -14.25 14.92 -10.24
C ILE A 133 -14.88 14.42 -11.54
N ALA A 134 -14.67 13.15 -11.91
CA ALA A 134 -15.31 12.56 -13.09
C ALA A 134 -16.83 12.54 -12.96
N GLU A 135 -17.38 12.22 -11.79
CA GLU A 135 -18.83 12.26 -11.57
C GLU A 135 -19.37 13.70 -11.64
N ASP A 136 -18.67 14.67 -11.06
CA ASP A 136 -19.01 16.09 -11.16
C ASP A 136 -19.03 16.58 -12.61
N MET A 137 -18.00 16.21 -13.40
CA MET A 137 -17.88 16.58 -14.82
C MET A 137 -18.91 15.89 -15.72
N ARG A 138 -19.49 14.77 -15.28
CA ARG A 138 -20.58 14.08 -16.00
C ARG A 138 -21.95 14.74 -15.79
N GLY A 139 -22.10 15.50 -14.71
CA GLY A 139 -23.36 16.14 -14.31
C GLY A 139 -23.76 17.33 -15.19
N GLU A 140 -25.03 17.75 -15.06
CA GLU A 140 -25.55 18.94 -15.76
C GLU A 140 -24.81 20.23 -15.37
N GLY A 141 -24.32 20.30 -14.13
CA GLY A 141 -23.57 21.44 -13.62
C GLY A 141 -22.35 21.75 -14.49
N PHE A 142 -21.57 20.74 -14.86
CA PHE A 142 -20.42 20.89 -15.76
C PHE A 142 -20.84 21.30 -17.18
N ARG A 143 -21.90 20.68 -17.73
CA ARG A 143 -22.40 21.01 -19.07
C ARG A 143 -22.90 22.44 -19.18
N ALA A 144 -23.45 23.00 -18.11
CA ALA A 144 -23.92 24.39 -18.07
C ALA A 144 -22.79 25.42 -17.92
N LEU A 145 -21.54 25.01 -17.64
CA LEU A 145 -20.42 25.95 -17.50
C LEU A 145 -20.00 26.51 -18.87
N PRO A 146 -19.56 27.78 -18.94
CA PRO A 146 -18.90 28.31 -20.12
C PRO A 146 -17.61 27.54 -20.45
N GLN A 147 -17.23 27.51 -21.73
CA GLN A 147 -16.05 26.76 -22.20
C GLN A 147 -14.76 27.17 -21.50
N ALA A 148 -14.60 28.47 -21.20
CA ALA A 148 -13.47 29.01 -20.46
C ALA A 148 -13.29 28.42 -19.05
N ARG A 149 -14.33 27.82 -18.46
CA ARG A 149 -14.24 27.09 -17.18
C ARG A 149 -14.12 25.58 -17.37
N ARG A 150 -14.72 25.02 -18.44
CA ARG A 150 -14.65 23.58 -18.70
C ARG A 150 -13.25 23.13 -19.09
N ILE A 151 -12.53 23.93 -19.88
CA ILE A 151 -11.17 23.62 -20.34
C ILE A 151 -10.22 23.38 -19.15
N PRO A 152 -10.02 24.32 -18.21
CA PRO A 152 -9.09 24.10 -17.10
C PRO A 152 -9.52 22.94 -16.20
N MET A 153 -10.83 22.72 -15.99
CA MET A 153 -11.31 21.54 -15.24
C MET A 153 -10.96 20.22 -15.93
N TYR A 154 -11.01 20.19 -17.27
CA TYR A 154 -10.61 19.02 -18.04
C TYR A 154 -9.08 18.82 -18.01
N GLU A 155 -8.31 19.89 -18.09
CA GLU A 155 -6.85 19.85 -17.94
C GLU A 155 -6.48 19.29 -16.55
N ASP A 156 -7.10 19.79 -15.48
CA ASP A 156 -6.92 19.29 -14.11
C ASP A 156 -7.25 17.79 -14.01
N TYR A 157 -8.35 17.35 -14.62
CA TYR A 157 -8.72 15.94 -14.68
C TYR A 157 -7.64 15.06 -15.34
N ILE A 158 -7.05 15.52 -16.45
CA ILE A 158 -5.94 14.81 -17.10
C ILE A 158 -4.70 14.80 -16.22
N GLN A 159 -4.33 15.93 -15.61
CA GLN A 159 -3.18 16.00 -14.70
C GLN A 159 -3.36 15.10 -13.47
N MET A 160 -4.59 14.98 -12.96
CA MET A 160 -4.90 14.05 -11.89
C MET A 160 -4.64 12.59 -12.29
N LYS A 161 -4.92 12.20 -13.54
CA LYS A 161 -4.61 10.85 -14.06
C LYS A 161 -3.11 10.62 -14.21
N VAL A 162 -2.37 11.63 -14.67
CA VAL A 162 -0.89 11.59 -14.69
C VAL A 162 -0.35 11.40 -13.27
N GLN A 163 -0.87 12.14 -12.30
CA GLN A 163 -0.43 11.99 -10.91
C GLN A 163 -0.72 10.60 -10.34
N ALA A 164 -1.86 9.99 -10.70
CA ALA A 164 -2.18 8.62 -10.29
C ALA A 164 -1.20 7.59 -10.86
N LEU A 165 -0.77 7.75 -12.12
CA LEU A 165 0.27 6.91 -12.71
C LEU A 165 1.56 6.97 -11.90
N GLU A 166 2.01 8.17 -11.55
CA GLU A 166 3.24 8.37 -10.79
C GLU A 166 3.13 7.73 -9.40
N TYR A 167 2.03 7.97 -8.68
CA TYR A 167 1.82 7.36 -7.37
C TYR A 167 1.77 5.84 -7.43
N GLY A 168 1.10 5.27 -8.43
CA GLY A 168 1.04 3.82 -8.61
C GLY A 168 2.40 3.23 -8.94
N ARG A 169 3.19 3.88 -9.80
CA ARG A 169 4.57 3.47 -10.12
C ARG A 169 5.46 3.48 -8.88
N VAL A 170 5.40 4.54 -8.07
CA VAL A 170 6.14 4.64 -6.81
C VAL A 170 5.71 3.56 -5.82
N ALA A 171 4.39 3.33 -5.66
CA ALA A 171 3.88 2.29 -4.77
C ALA A 171 4.38 0.89 -5.18
N ASN A 172 4.21 0.52 -6.45
CA ASN A 172 4.66 -0.77 -6.97
C ASN A 172 6.18 -0.94 -6.90
N HIS A 173 6.94 0.13 -7.15
CA HIS A 173 8.39 0.11 -7.00
C HIS A 173 8.82 -0.16 -5.56
N LEU A 174 8.23 0.55 -4.59
CA LEU A 174 8.56 0.34 -3.17
C LEU A 174 8.09 -1.02 -2.64
N ILE A 175 6.96 -1.54 -3.11
CA ILE A 175 6.55 -2.93 -2.81
C ILE A 175 7.58 -3.92 -3.37
N ARG A 176 8.06 -3.71 -4.60
CA ARG A 176 9.05 -4.58 -5.24
C ARG A 176 10.39 -4.57 -4.50
N VAL A 177 10.91 -3.39 -4.16
CA VAL A 177 12.15 -3.26 -3.38
C VAL A 177 11.99 -3.88 -2.00
N PHE A 178 10.84 -3.67 -1.34
CA PHE A 178 10.56 -4.31 -0.05
C PHE A 178 10.55 -5.83 -0.16
N ALA A 179 9.93 -6.38 -1.20
CA ALA A 179 9.83 -7.82 -1.40
C ALA A 179 11.20 -8.47 -1.72
N ALA A 180 12.07 -7.76 -2.44
CA ALA A 180 13.39 -8.24 -2.84
C ALA A 180 14.44 -8.09 -1.73
N ASP A 181 14.56 -6.88 -1.17
CA ASP A 181 15.69 -6.46 -0.33
C ASP A 181 15.28 -6.11 1.11
N GLY A 182 13.98 -6.20 1.41
CA GLY A 182 13.43 -5.97 2.72
C GLY A 182 13.20 -4.50 3.07
N LYS A 183 12.78 -4.27 4.32
CA LYS A 183 12.31 -2.96 4.79
C LYS A 183 13.35 -1.84 4.68
N ALA A 184 14.59 -2.10 5.07
CA ALA A 184 15.63 -1.07 5.13
C ALA A 184 15.99 -0.54 3.74
N ALA A 185 16.06 -1.43 2.74
CA ALA A 185 16.30 -1.04 1.36
C ALA A 185 15.15 -0.18 0.80
N ALA A 186 13.90 -0.57 1.09
CA ALA A 186 12.74 0.22 0.69
C ALA A 186 12.74 1.62 1.34
N GLU A 187 13.14 1.73 2.61
CA GLU A 187 13.21 3.03 3.31
C GLU A 187 14.31 3.93 2.72
N ALA A 188 15.47 3.37 2.40
CA ALA A 188 16.54 4.08 1.71
C ALA A 188 16.07 4.56 0.33
N GLU A 189 15.36 3.71 -0.40
CA GLU A 189 14.83 4.02 -1.72
C GLU A 189 13.75 5.10 -1.68
N ALA A 190 12.83 5.04 -0.72
CA ALA A 190 11.81 6.08 -0.51
C ALA A 190 12.45 7.45 -0.20
N THR A 191 13.53 7.46 0.56
CA THR A 191 14.31 8.67 0.85
C THR A 191 14.95 9.24 -0.41
N ARG A 192 15.50 8.37 -1.28
CA ARG A 192 16.07 8.76 -2.58
C ARG A 192 15.02 9.39 -3.49
N LEU A 193 13.84 8.79 -3.60
CA LEU A 193 12.74 9.30 -4.42
C LEU A 193 12.17 10.63 -3.90
N SER A 194 12.19 10.85 -2.58
CA SER A 194 11.71 12.08 -1.96
C SER A 194 12.72 13.24 -2.00
N SER A 195 13.97 12.97 -2.37
CA SER A 195 15.03 13.98 -2.39
C SER A 195 14.93 14.85 -3.66
N PRO A 196 15.03 16.19 -3.56
CA PRO A 196 14.89 17.12 -4.69
C PRO A 196 15.84 16.89 -5.88
N SER A 197 16.92 16.12 -5.69
CA SER A 197 17.88 15.74 -6.73
C SER A 197 17.40 14.63 -7.68
N ALA A 198 16.26 13.99 -7.41
CA ALA A 198 15.69 12.92 -8.24
C ALA A 198 14.73 13.40 -9.35
N GLY A 199 14.51 14.72 -9.50
CA GLY A 199 13.62 15.32 -10.50
C GLY A 199 14.03 15.15 -11.98
N ARG A 200 15.05 14.33 -12.27
CA ARG A 200 15.32 13.81 -13.61
C ARG A 200 15.61 12.33 -13.44
N SER A 201 14.92 11.48 -14.20
CA SER A 201 15.05 10.02 -14.23
C SER A 201 14.25 9.27 -13.15
N VAL A 202 12.93 9.29 -13.29
CA VAL A 202 12.15 8.07 -13.03
C VAL A 202 11.94 7.42 -14.40
N PRO A 203 12.43 6.19 -14.63
CA PRO A 203 12.12 5.44 -15.86
C PRO A 203 10.66 4.99 -15.91
#